data_AF-A0A952UY25-F1
#
_entry.id   AF-A0A952UY25-F1
#
_cell.length_a   1.000
_cell.length_b   1.000
_cell.length_c   1.000
_cell.angle_alpha   90.00
_cell.angle_beta   90.00
_cell.angle_gamma   90.00
#
_symmetry.space_group_name_H-M   'P 1'
#
loop_
_entity.id
_entity.type
_entity.pdbx_description
1 polymer ?
#
loop_
_entity_poly.entity_id
_entity_poly.type
_entity_poly.pdbx_seq_one_letter_code
_entity_poly.pdbx_strand_id
1 'polypeptide(L)'
;MQEGNKHLQRMEGAANGVRKMLGEARKQRDVVKTLCLNDKTSQIDVAVRSGRERFSQLEAAVKRNDVELSNHNFTIITVLRQRSEQLVAEANQCIGEEAAFIGDTKTTVQIDPQIPPDEAPYPPPLTDPTVVIGPPQCTSCTQ
;
A
#
# COMPACT_ATOMS: atom_id res chain seq x y z
N MET A 1 8.08 -30.54 -8.13
CA MET A 1 8.77 -30.28 -6.83
C MET A 1 9.64 -29.04 -6.84
N GLN A 2 10.60 -28.90 -7.77
CA GLN A 2 11.52 -27.75 -7.81
C GLN A 2 10.80 -26.39 -7.87
N GLU A 3 9.72 -26.28 -8.64
CA GLU A 3 8.97 -25.02 -8.78
C GLU A 3 8.27 -24.58 -7.48
N GLY A 4 7.69 -25.53 -6.72
CA GLY A 4 7.08 -25.23 -5.43
C GLY A 4 8.10 -24.70 -4.41
N ASN A 5 9.32 -25.24 -4.43
CA ASN A 5 10.41 -24.74 -3.59
C ASN A 5 10.86 -23.33 -4.01
N LYS A 6 10.90 -23.02 -5.31
CA LYS A 6 11.19 -21.65 -5.78
C LYS A 6 10.14 -20.65 -5.29
N HIS A 7 8.86 -21.04 -5.26
CA HIS A 7 7.81 -20.19 -4.71
C HIS A 7 8.03 -19.90 -3.23
N LEU A 8 8.41 -20.90 -2.43
CA LEU A 8 8.78 -20.70 -1.02
C LEU A 8 9.95 -19.73 -0.86
N GLN A 9 11.03 -19.92 -1.62
CA GLN A 9 12.19 -19.04 -1.59
C GLN A 9 11.83 -17.59 -1.95
N ARG A 10 10.93 -17.38 -2.92
CA ARG A 10 10.43 -16.04 -3.26
C ARG A 10 9.65 -15.41 -2.11
N MET A 11 8.77 -16.16 -1.45
CA MET A 11 8.02 -15.65 -0.29
C MET A 11 8.94 -15.30 0.89
N GLU A 12 9.96 -16.13 1.14
CA GLU A 12 10.97 -15.85 2.17
C GLU A 12 11.82 -14.61 1.83
N GLY A 13 12.18 -14.45 0.56
CA GLY A 13 12.82 -13.24 0.05
C GLY A 13 11.97 -11.99 0.29
N ALA A 14 10.67 -12.05 -0.01
CA ALA A 14 9.72 -10.98 0.26
C ALA A 14 9.67 -10.63 1.76
N ALA A 15 9.55 -11.63 2.63
CA ALA A 15 9.55 -11.43 4.08
C ALA A 15 10.82 -10.73 4.57
N ASN A 16 11.97 -11.16 4.08
CA ASN A 16 13.26 -10.57 4.43
C ASN A 16 13.41 -9.13 3.93
N GLY A 17 12.90 -8.82 2.73
CA GLY A 17 12.85 -7.45 2.21
C GLY A 17 12.05 -6.53 3.13
N VAL A 18 10.80 -6.91 3.45
CA VAL A 18 9.93 -6.08 4.30
C VAL A 18 10.46 -5.94 5.73
N ARG A 19 11.09 -6.98 6.30
CA ARG A 19 11.75 -6.88 7.62
C ARG A 19 12.88 -5.85 7.64
N LYS A 20 13.63 -5.70 6.54
CA LYS A 20 14.69 -4.68 6.45
C LYS A 20 14.08 -3.28 6.49
N MET A 21 13.04 -3.03 5.69
CA MET A 21 12.29 -1.77 5.71
C MET A 21 11.74 -1.46 7.12
N LEU A 22 11.17 -2.46 7.79
CA LEU A 22 10.69 -2.33 9.17
C LEU A 22 11.83 -1.96 10.14
N GLY A 23 13.00 -2.57 9.97
CA GLY A 23 14.20 -2.23 10.75
C GLY A 23 14.64 -0.78 10.56
N GLU A 24 14.55 -0.25 9.35
CA GLU A 24 14.88 1.15 9.03
C GLU A 24 13.83 2.11 9.61
N ALA A 25 12.54 1.83 9.45
CA ALA A 25 11.47 2.63 10.06
C ALA A 25 11.58 2.71 11.59
N ARG A 26 11.92 1.59 12.24
CA ARG A 26 12.19 1.55 13.69
C ARG A 26 13.38 2.41 14.10
N LYS A 27 14.47 2.41 13.32
CA LYS A 27 15.64 3.26 13.58
C LYS A 27 15.30 4.75 13.47
N GLN A 28 14.45 5.10 12.50
CA GLN A 28 13.97 6.46 12.29
C GLN A 28 12.91 6.89 13.31
N ARG A 29 12.44 5.97 14.17
CA ARG A 29 11.35 6.17 15.14
C ARG A 29 10.05 6.64 14.49
N ASP A 30 9.83 6.28 13.23
CA ASP A 30 8.60 6.56 12.52
C ASP A 30 7.54 5.53 12.92
N VAL A 31 6.61 5.94 13.80
CA VAL A 31 5.58 5.06 14.36
C VAL A 31 4.59 4.61 13.28
N VAL A 32 4.26 5.49 12.33
CA VAL A 32 3.28 5.20 11.27
C VAL A 32 3.85 4.15 10.32
N LYS A 33 5.08 4.37 9.81
CA LYS A 33 5.78 3.40 8.96
C LYS A 33 6.00 2.08 9.69
N THR A 34 6.41 2.13 10.96
CA THR A 34 6.64 0.94 11.77
C THR A 34 5.37 0.10 11.91
N LEU A 35 4.22 0.73 12.20
CA LEU A 35 2.96 0.01 12.36
C LEU A 35 2.52 -0.65 11.03
N CYS A 36 2.56 0.12 9.93
CA CYS A 36 2.18 -0.36 8.60
C CYS A 36 3.08 -1.53 8.16
N LEU A 37 4.40 -1.38 8.26
CA LEU A 37 5.35 -2.43 7.87
C LEU A 37 5.29 -3.66 8.80
N ASN A 38 4.94 -3.49 10.07
CA ASN A 38 4.76 -4.60 11.00
C ASN A 38 3.52 -5.44 10.65
N ASP A 39 2.41 -4.79 10.27
CA ASP A 39 1.23 -5.48 9.74
C ASP A 39 1.60 -6.30 8.48
N LYS A 40 2.24 -5.67 7.48
CA LYS A 40 2.64 -6.39 6.25
C LYS A 40 3.63 -7.51 6.51
N THR A 41 4.62 -7.30 7.37
CA THR A 41 5.56 -8.36 7.78
C THR A 41 4.80 -9.54 8.39
N SER A 42 3.86 -9.28 9.29
CA SER A 42 3.06 -10.32 9.94
C SER A 42 2.21 -11.10 8.94
N GLN A 43 1.59 -10.41 7.97
CA GLN A 43 0.83 -11.05 6.90
C GLN A 43 1.70 -11.93 6.00
N ILE A 44 2.91 -11.48 5.62
CA ILE A 44 3.84 -12.28 4.82
C ILE A 44 4.31 -13.51 5.62
N ASP A 45 4.56 -13.38 6.91
CA ASP A 45 5.02 -14.49 7.75
C ASP A 45 3.97 -15.59 7.90
N VAL A 46 2.69 -15.22 7.94
CA VAL A 46 1.58 -16.17 7.86
C VAL A 46 1.60 -16.87 6.49
N ALA A 47 1.72 -16.12 5.39
CA ALA A 47 1.77 -16.69 4.05
C ALA A 47 2.93 -17.67 3.85
N VAL A 48 4.14 -17.34 4.34
CA VAL A 48 5.32 -18.22 4.30
C VAL A 48 5.06 -19.50 5.10
N ARG A 49 4.50 -19.40 6.31
CA ARG A 49 4.20 -20.56 7.15
C ARG A 49 3.18 -21.48 6.49
N SER A 50 2.07 -20.91 5.98
CA SER A 50 1.07 -21.65 5.23
C SER A 50 1.68 -22.28 3.97
N GLY A 51 2.57 -21.57 3.27
CA GLY A 51 3.26 -22.09 2.09
C GLY A 51 4.12 -23.32 2.41
N ARG A 52 4.86 -23.31 3.52
CA ARG A 52 5.67 -24.45 3.97
C ARG A 52 4.81 -25.66 4.32
N GLU A 53 3.69 -25.44 4.99
CA GLU A 53 2.73 -26.51 5.30
C GLU A 53 2.17 -27.15 4.03
N ARG A 54 1.71 -26.32 3.07
CA ARG A 54 1.19 -26.79 1.77
C ARG A 54 2.26 -27.49 0.95
N PHE A 55 3.51 -27.07 1.03
CA PHE A 55 4.62 -27.75 0.37
C PHE A 55 4.89 -29.13 0.96
N SER A 56 4.82 -29.29 2.29
CA SER A 56 4.90 -30.60 2.93
C SER A 56 3.74 -31.52 2.51
N GLN A 57 2.52 -30.97 2.43
CA GLN A 57 1.35 -31.71 1.95
C GLN A 57 1.47 -32.11 0.48
N LEU A 58 2.03 -31.22 -0.36
CA LEU A 58 2.36 -31.49 -1.76
C LEU A 58 3.35 -32.66 -1.87
N GLU A 59 4.44 -32.64 -1.10
CA GLU A 59 5.42 -33.75 -1.07
C GLU A 59 4.78 -35.08 -0.71
N ALA A 60 3.90 -35.07 0.30
CA ALA A 60 3.18 -36.27 0.71
C ALA A 60 2.21 -36.77 -0.37
N ALA A 61 1.49 -35.87 -1.05
CA ALA A 61 0.58 -36.20 -2.14
C ALA A 61 1.32 -36.80 -3.34
N VAL A 62 2.45 -36.20 -3.74
CA VAL A 62 3.32 -36.71 -4.81
C VAL A 62 3.83 -38.12 -4.48
N LYS A 63 4.29 -38.36 -3.24
CA LYS A 63 4.73 -39.70 -2.80
C LYS A 63 3.62 -40.75 -2.87
N ARG A 64 2.36 -40.35 -2.71
CA ARG A 64 1.19 -41.24 -2.81
C ARG A 64 0.61 -41.35 -4.23
N ASN A 65 1.21 -40.69 -5.22
CA ASN A 65 0.68 -40.55 -6.58
C ASN A 65 -0.73 -39.93 -6.62
N ASP A 66 -1.06 -39.08 -5.65
CA ASP A 66 -2.34 -38.37 -5.59
C ASP A 66 -2.23 -37.05 -6.38
N VAL A 67 -2.58 -37.13 -7.66
CA VAL A 67 -2.42 -36.03 -8.63
C VAL A 67 -3.34 -34.84 -8.31
N GLU A 68 -4.58 -35.12 -7.92
CA GLU A 68 -5.57 -34.09 -7.59
C GLU A 68 -5.12 -33.27 -6.38
N LEU A 69 -4.75 -33.95 -5.29
CA LEU A 69 -4.26 -33.29 -4.08
C LEU A 69 -2.92 -32.56 -4.32
N SER A 70 -2.04 -33.13 -5.14
CA SER A 70 -0.80 -32.47 -5.56
C SER A 70 -1.08 -31.15 -6.28
N ASN A 71 -1.96 -31.16 -7.28
CA ASN A 71 -2.33 -29.96 -8.04
C ASN A 71 -2.99 -28.89 -7.15
N HIS A 72 -3.86 -29.32 -6.22
CA HIS A 72 -4.51 -28.42 -5.27
C HIS A 72 -3.49 -27.69 -4.38
N ASN A 73 -2.58 -28.44 -3.75
CA ASN A 73 -1.55 -27.83 -2.89
C ASN A 73 -0.61 -26.92 -3.67
N PHE A 74 -0.23 -27.30 -4.89
CA PHE A 74 0.60 -26.46 -5.76
C PHE A 74 -0.09 -25.15 -6.14
N THR A 75 -1.39 -25.19 -6.42
CA THR A 75 -2.21 -24.00 -6.69
C THR A 75 -2.23 -23.06 -5.48
N ILE A 76 -2.43 -23.58 -4.27
CA ILE A 76 -2.41 -22.78 -3.05
C ILE A 76 -1.05 -22.11 -2.84
N ILE A 77 0.07 -22.84 -3.02
CA ILE A 77 1.41 -22.26 -2.91
C ILE A 77 1.61 -21.10 -3.91
N THR A 78 1.07 -21.26 -5.12
CA THR A 78 1.14 -20.23 -6.17
C THR A 78 0.39 -18.96 -5.77
N VAL A 79 -0.82 -19.09 -5.21
CA VAL A 79 -1.63 -17.97 -4.71
C VAL A 79 -0.96 -17.29 -3.52
N LEU A 80 -0.40 -18.06 -2.58
CA LEU A 80 0.33 -17.51 -1.45
C LEU A 80 1.54 -16.68 -1.90
N ARG A 81 2.29 -17.16 -2.90
CA ARG A 81 3.38 -16.39 -3.51
C ARG A 81 2.88 -15.07 -4.10
N GLN A 82 1.80 -15.09 -4.88
CA GLN A 82 1.22 -13.86 -5.45
C GLN A 82 0.80 -12.88 -4.36
N ARG A 83 0.19 -13.38 -3.27
CA ARG A 83 -0.17 -12.55 -2.12
C ARG A 83 1.07 -11.96 -1.43
N SER A 84 2.15 -12.72 -1.27
CA SER A 84 3.40 -12.19 -0.72
C SER A 84 4.00 -11.07 -1.59
N GLU A 85 3.94 -11.21 -2.92
CA GLU A 85 4.39 -10.16 -3.86
C GLU A 85 3.53 -8.89 -3.75
N GLN A 86 2.20 -9.06 -3.62
CA GLN A 86 1.29 -7.94 -3.37
C GLN A 86 1.60 -7.24 -2.03
N LEU A 87 1.86 -8.01 -0.97
CA LEU A 87 2.21 -7.46 0.34
C LEU A 87 3.52 -6.68 0.33
N VAL A 88 4.47 -7.03 -0.55
CA VAL A 88 5.68 -6.22 -0.77
C VAL A 88 5.33 -4.88 -1.42
N ALA A 89 4.46 -4.87 -2.43
CA ALA A 89 4.00 -3.62 -3.04
C ALA A 89 3.24 -2.74 -2.02
N GLU A 90 2.37 -3.32 -1.20
CA GLU A 90 1.69 -2.61 -0.10
C GLU A 90 2.71 -2.10 0.95
N ALA A 91 3.79 -2.84 1.22
CA ALA A 91 4.86 -2.40 2.12
C ALA A 91 5.66 -1.21 1.56
N ASN A 92 5.89 -1.17 0.25
CA ASN A 92 6.52 0.00 -0.41
C ASN A 92 5.63 1.25 -0.31
N GLN A 93 4.31 1.09 -0.37
CA GLN A 93 3.38 2.19 -0.12
C GLN A 93 3.48 2.72 1.33
N CYS A 94 3.75 1.85 2.31
CA CYS A 94 3.95 2.29 3.70
C CYS A 94 5.09 3.31 3.85
N ILE A 95 6.15 3.19 3.05
CA ILE A 95 7.34 4.07 3.15
C ILE A 95 7.21 5.35 2.33
N GLY A 96 6.15 5.49 1.52
CA GLY A 96 5.97 6.58 0.57
C GLY A 96 6.73 6.38 -0.74
N GLU A 97 7.24 5.17 -0.99
CA GLU A 97 7.67 4.76 -2.34
C GLU A 97 6.42 4.36 -3.11
N GLU A 98 5.65 5.37 -3.50
CA GLU A 98 4.65 5.21 -4.53
C GLU A 98 5.42 4.77 -5.77
N ALA A 99 5.28 3.50 -6.15
CA ALA A 99 5.79 3.02 -7.43
C ALA A 99 5.30 4.02 -8.48
N ALA A 100 6.23 4.79 -9.05
CA ALA A 100 5.98 5.92 -9.92
C ALA A 100 4.94 5.57 -10.99
N PHE A 101 3.66 5.86 -10.71
CA PHE A 101 2.57 5.62 -11.64
C PHE A 101 1.43 6.59 -11.37
N ILE A 102 1.74 7.87 -11.43
CA ILE A 102 1.07 8.91 -12.21
C ILE A 102 2.23 9.84 -12.60
N GLY A 103 2.46 10.02 -13.90
CA GLY A 103 3.63 10.74 -14.42
C GLY A 103 3.85 12.07 -13.70
N ASP A 104 5.10 12.31 -13.30
CA ASP A 104 5.55 13.52 -12.62
C ASP A 104 4.88 14.76 -13.23
N THR A 105 3.97 15.41 -12.49
CA THR A 105 3.43 16.69 -12.94
C THR A 105 4.47 17.75 -12.61
N LYS A 106 5.37 18.01 -13.56
CA LYS A 106 6.35 19.10 -13.46
C LYS A 106 5.63 20.44 -13.70
N THR A 107 5.30 21.16 -12.64
CA THR A 107 4.77 22.52 -12.73
C THR A 107 5.93 23.51 -12.90
N THR A 108 6.00 24.16 -14.06
CA THR A 108 6.90 25.30 -14.28
C THR A 108 6.14 26.58 -14.00
N VAL A 109 6.50 27.30 -12.95
CA VAL A 109 5.97 28.64 -12.68
C VAL A 109 6.86 29.65 -13.42
N GLN A 110 6.31 30.26 -14.45
CA GLN A 110 6.91 31.42 -15.13
C GLN A 110 6.20 32.67 -14.61
N ILE A 111 6.95 33.53 -13.92
CA ILE A 111 6.47 34.83 -13.45
C ILE A 111 6.85 35.84 -14.52
N ASP A 112 5.85 36.45 -15.16
CA ASP A 112 6.07 37.49 -16.16
C ASP A 112 6.68 38.74 -15.48
N PRO A 113 7.88 39.19 -15.90
CA PRO A 113 8.54 40.37 -15.33
C PRO A 113 7.79 41.69 -15.52
N GLN A 114 6.77 41.74 -16.39
CA GLN A 114 5.92 42.93 -16.57
C GLN A 114 4.75 42.99 -15.59
N ILE A 115 4.56 41.98 -14.73
CA ILE A 115 3.56 42.01 -13.67
C ILE A 115 4.03 43.00 -12.59
N PRO A 116 3.27 44.08 -12.31
CA PRO A 116 3.59 44.98 -11.22
C PRO A 116 3.57 44.22 -9.88
N PRO A 117 4.47 44.53 -8.93
CA PRO A 117 4.41 43.97 -7.59
C PRO A 117 3.04 44.25 -6.96
N ASP A 118 2.57 43.33 -6.12
CA ASP A 118 1.25 43.29 -5.49
C ASP A 118 1.11 44.35 -4.36
N GLU A 119 1.53 45.58 -4.66
CA GLU A 119 1.37 46.77 -3.81
C GLU A 119 0.20 47.60 -4.32
N ALA A 120 -0.95 46.97 -4.55
CA ALA A 120 -2.21 47.72 -4.56
C ALA A 120 -2.62 47.89 -3.08
N PRO A 121 -2.71 49.13 -2.55
CA PRO A 121 -3.35 49.34 -1.26
C PRO A 121 -4.79 48.85 -1.38
N TYR A 122 -5.11 47.75 -0.69
CA TYR A 122 -6.50 47.34 -0.53
C TYR A 122 -7.25 48.55 0.03
N PRO A 123 -8.26 49.11 -0.67
CA PRO A 123 -9.10 50.12 -0.07
C PRO A 123 -9.73 49.49 1.19
N PRO A 124 -9.78 50.22 2.32
CA PRO A 124 -10.42 49.69 3.52
C PRO A 124 -11.84 49.24 3.14
N PRO A 125 -12.29 48.07 3.63
CA PRO A 125 -13.58 47.53 3.24
C PRO A 125 -14.65 48.57 3.54
N LEU A 126 -15.39 48.96 2.50
CA LEU A 126 -16.58 49.79 2.63
C LEU A 126 -17.53 49.03 3.57
N THR A 127 -17.72 49.56 4.77
CA THR A 127 -18.76 49.12 5.69
C THR A 127 -20.11 49.48 5.08
N ASP A 128 -20.87 48.49 4.57
CA ASP A 128 -22.30 48.22 4.90
C ASP A 128 -23.03 47.34 3.84
N PRO A 129 -24.20 46.72 4.14
CA PRO A 129 -24.61 45.99 5.34
C PRO A 129 -25.13 44.57 5.00
N THR A 130 -25.23 43.71 6.03
CA THR A 130 -26.07 42.48 6.08
C THR A 130 -25.88 41.44 4.97
N VAL A 131 -24.89 40.56 5.15
CA VAL A 131 -25.01 39.20 4.61
C VAL A 131 -26.06 38.46 5.45
N VAL A 132 -27.26 38.29 4.90
CA VAL A 132 -28.26 37.41 5.49
C VAL A 132 -27.87 35.97 5.18
N ILE A 133 -27.17 35.33 6.13
CA ILE A 133 -26.99 33.88 6.12
C ILE A 133 -28.24 33.27 6.74
N GLY A 134 -29.25 33.03 5.90
CA GLY A 134 -30.38 32.18 6.28
C GLY A 134 -29.97 30.71 6.22
N PRO A 135 -30.40 29.85 7.17
CA PRO A 135 -30.21 28.41 7.02
C PRO A 135 -30.88 27.94 5.71
N PRO A 136 -30.36 26.87 5.07
CA PRO A 136 -30.97 26.34 3.86
C PRO A 136 -32.43 25.98 4.14
N GLN A 137 -33.32 26.37 3.22
CA GLN A 137 -34.73 26.00 3.28
C GLN A 137 -34.79 24.48 3.42
N CYS A 138 -35.41 23.96 4.47
CA CYS A 138 -35.59 22.52 4.63
C CYS A 138 -36.47 22.00 3.50
N THR A 139 -35.87 21.35 2.51
CA THR A 139 -36.56 20.72 1.39
C THR A 139 -37.28 19.42 1.78
N SER A 140 -37.20 18.99 3.05
CA SER A 140 -37.80 17.74 3.53
C SER A 140 -38.50 17.81 4.89
N CYS A 141 -38.94 18.99 5.36
CA CYS A 141 -39.84 19.03 6.51
C CYS A 141 -41.25 18.69 6.05
N THR A 142 -41.64 17.42 6.20
CA THR A 142 -43.04 16.98 6.17
C THR A 142 -43.77 17.49 7.41
N GLN A 143 -44.97 18.00 7.17
CA GLN A 143 -45.93 18.48 8.18
C GLN A 143 -46.31 17.39 9.18
#